data_AF-A0A3B9QK39-F1
#
_entry.id   AF-A0A3B9QK39-F1
#
_cell.length_a   1.000
_cell.length_b   1.000
_cell.length_c   1.000
_cell.angle_alpha   90.00
_cell.angle_beta   90.00
_cell.angle_gamma   90.00
#
_symmetry.space_group_name_H-M   'P 1'
#
loop_
_entity.id
_entity.type
_entity.pdbx_description
1 polymer ?
#
loop_
_entity_poly.entity_id
_entity_poly.type
_entity_poly.pdbx_seq_one_letter_code
_entity_poly.pdbx_strand_id
1 'polypeptide(L)'
;MQDADQVPVEPEKSSPNEAPSLSMGKWLRTNLFSNWANSILTLLGGFLALFALRGVLNFVFSENRQWDAVRTNLRALMTLSYPESQYIRVWVSLGFVVGLAGVSAGLWANWGGVSVKRVSTWLMGAGGLLAVCVLVREPSVIIGSDGKVVRTVEGSLQRESFLDAMVDRSSWWIAVVVLLAAGILLRNRFSGGSRRAVELPVTSVIFTGLGLAVLSLWIAPYGHYAFISETKSYVAESGRTVAFSTKLPWTVMLALLCGFFRVGRILQRSDYAGVIKGASNLLWLISPLTLFWVVLRDPALDYGHVISTDLPMGLAFGILGGLVLWSLTRTGVGEAGRLVATMLLGFAVFNWVAAFFGWYPMLQKARISFLLLAFAALLAPNFIGELAKRRQLVLGWLGVTALV
;
A
#
# COMPACT_ATOMS: atom_id res chain seq x y z
N MET A 1 -49.01 19.89 -40.78
CA MET A 1 -48.04 20.81 -40.16
C MET A 1 -48.35 20.79 -38.67
N GLN A 2 -47.81 19.82 -37.93
CA GLN A 2 -46.54 19.92 -37.18
C GLN A 2 -46.46 21.22 -36.40
N ASP A 3 -46.78 21.16 -35.11
CA ASP A 3 -45.89 21.74 -34.11
C ASP A 3 -45.89 20.82 -32.89
N ALA A 4 -44.71 20.30 -32.60
CA ALA A 4 -44.45 19.23 -31.66
C ALA A 4 -44.29 19.78 -30.25
N ASP A 5 -44.68 18.95 -29.28
CA ASP A 5 -44.45 19.07 -27.84
C ASP A 5 -43.09 19.72 -27.51
N GLN A 6 -43.12 20.95 -27.01
CA GLN A 6 -42.00 21.48 -26.23
C GLN A 6 -42.09 20.91 -24.82
N VAL A 7 -41.46 19.75 -24.63
CA VAL A 7 -41.12 19.24 -23.31
C VAL A 7 -40.20 20.28 -22.62
N PRO A 8 -40.55 20.81 -21.45
CA PRO A 8 -39.67 21.69 -20.71
C PRO A 8 -38.40 20.93 -20.34
N VAL A 9 -37.25 21.41 -20.81
CA VAL A 9 -35.94 20.91 -20.38
C VAL A 9 -35.79 21.25 -18.90
N GLU A 10 -36.01 20.26 -18.02
CA GLU A 10 -35.68 20.39 -16.61
C GLU A 10 -34.20 20.78 -16.47
N PRO A 11 -33.86 21.79 -15.66
CA PRO A 11 -32.47 22.13 -15.42
C PRO A 11 -31.78 20.94 -14.75
N GLU A 12 -30.78 20.42 -15.46
CA GLU A 12 -29.88 19.36 -15.05
C GLU A 12 -29.46 19.58 -13.60
N LYS A 13 -29.86 18.64 -12.73
CA LYS A 13 -29.67 18.71 -11.28
C LYS A 13 -28.18 18.63 -10.97
N SER A 14 -27.49 19.77 -11.00
CA SER A 14 -26.10 19.89 -10.56
C SER A 14 -26.02 19.36 -9.13
N SER A 15 -25.07 18.43 -8.89
CA SER A 15 -24.88 17.83 -7.57
C SER A 15 -24.84 18.91 -6.47
N PRO A 16 -25.41 18.69 -5.27
CA PRO A 16 -25.65 19.76 -4.28
C PRO A 16 -24.39 20.45 -3.72
N ASN A 17 -23.18 20.05 -4.11
CA ASN A 17 -21.93 20.48 -3.49
C ASN A 17 -20.89 21.08 -4.46
N GLU A 18 -21.20 21.30 -5.73
CA GLU A 18 -20.23 21.95 -6.62
C GLU A 18 -20.34 23.48 -6.53
N ALA A 19 -19.68 24.06 -5.53
CA ALA A 19 -19.52 25.51 -5.44
C ALA A 19 -18.95 26.04 -6.77
N PRO A 20 -19.50 27.13 -7.33
CA PRO A 20 -19.09 27.64 -8.64
C PRO A 20 -17.59 27.91 -8.64
N SER A 21 -16.85 27.23 -9.53
CA SER A 21 -15.40 27.35 -9.57
C SER A 21 -15.02 28.79 -9.96
N LEU A 22 -14.55 29.57 -8.98
CA LEU A 22 -14.04 30.92 -9.17
C LEU A 22 -12.92 30.94 -10.22
N SER A 23 -12.81 32.04 -10.98
CA SER A 23 -11.63 32.25 -11.83
C SER A 23 -10.37 32.32 -10.97
N MET A 24 -9.21 31.91 -11.52
CA MET A 24 -7.99 31.76 -10.74
C MET A 24 -7.60 33.02 -9.95
N GLY A 25 -7.70 34.21 -10.55
CA GLY A 25 -7.43 35.47 -9.87
C GLY A 25 -8.43 35.81 -8.75
N LYS A 26 -9.73 35.55 -8.97
CA LYS A 26 -10.74 35.73 -7.92
C LYS A 26 -10.51 34.75 -6.77
N TRP A 27 -10.19 33.49 -7.08
CA TRP A 27 -9.87 32.49 -6.08
C TRP A 27 -8.67 32.90 -5.22
N LEU A 28 -7.57 33.37 -5.84
CA LEU A 28 -6.38 33.83 -5.12
C LEU A 28 -6.70 35.01 -4.20
N ARG A 29 -7.46 36.00 -4.69
CA ARG A 29 -7.87 37.15 -3.88
C ARG A 29 -8.76 36.74 -2.70
N THR A 30 -9.67 35.79 -2.90
CA THR A 30 -10.58 35.34 -1.84
C THR A 30 -9.90 34.45 -0.80
N ASN A 31 -8.95 33.60 -1.21
CA ASN A 31 -8.36 32.59 -0.32
C ASN A 31 -7.02 33.02 0.30
N LEU A 32 -6.13 33.64 -0.48
CA LEU A 32 -4.77 33.96 -0.05
C LEU A 32 -4.61 35.45 0.30
N PHE A 33 -5.20 36.34 -0.51
CA PHE A 33 -5.01 37.79 -0.39
C PHE A 33 -6.29 38.52 0.05
N SER A 34 -7.05 37.92 0.97
CA SER A 34 -8.38 38.43 1.36
C SER A 34 -8.31 39.69 2.21
N ASN A 35 -7.22 39.88 2.97
CA ASN A 35 -6.92 41.11 3.70
C ASN A 35 -5.40 41.33 3.75
N TRP A 36 -4.94 42.45 4.30
CA TRP A 36 -3.52 42.80 4.35
C TRP A 36 -2.70 41.82 5.22
N ALA A 37 -3.26 41.34 6.32
CA ALA A 37 -2.59 40.37 7.20
C ALA A 37 -2.40 39.03 6.49
N ASN A 38 -3.43 38.51 5.83
CA ASN A 38 -3.38 37.29 5.01
C ASN A 38 -2.44 37.47 3.81
N SER A 39 -2.36 38.67 3.23
CA SER A 39 -1.38 38.99 2.20
C SER A 39 0.05 38.88 2.74
N ILE A 40 0.35 39.44 3.91
CA ILE A 40 1.68 39.32 4.54
C ILE A 40 1.99 37.85 4.88
N LEU A 41 1.05 37.13 5.49
CA LEU A 41 1.22 35.71 5.83
C LEU A 41 1.43 34.85 4.57
N THR A 42 0.73 35.13 3.48
CA THR A 42 0.91 34.44 2.20
C THR A 42 2.29 34.72 1.62
N LEU A 43 2.75 35.97 1.63
CA LEU A 43 4.08 36.33 1.13
C LEU A 43 5.20 35.71 1.99
N LEU A 44 5.09 35.81 3.32
CA LEU A 44 6.05 35.23 4.24
C LEU A 44 6.05 33.71 4.15
N GLY A 45 4.87 33.09 4.12
CA GLY A 45 4.72 31.64 3.98
C GLY A 45 5.26 31.13 2.64
N GLY A 46 4.97 31.83 1.54
CA GLY A 46 5.52 31.52 0.23
C GLY A 46 7.05 31.66 0.19
N PHE A 47 7.60 32.72 0.78
CA PHE A 47 9.04 32.91 0.90
C PHE A 47 9.70 31.79 1.71
N LEU A 48 9.16 31.48 2.90
CA LEU A 48 9.68 30.40 3.75
C LEU A 48 9.56 29.03 3.06
N ALA A 49 8.47 28.77 2.35
CA ALA A 49 8.28 27.53 1.60
C ALA A 49 9.31 27.41 0.46
N LEU A 50 9.58 28.49 -0.29
CA LEU A 50 10.61 28.50 -1.33
C LEU A 50 12.02 28.35 -0.74
N PHE A 51 12.29 29.00 0.39
CA PHE A 51 13.56 28.88 1.09
C PHE A 51 13.79 27.45 1.60
N ALA A 52 12.78 26.84 2.22
CA ALA A 52 12.83 25.46 2.66
C ALA A 52 12.99 24.48 1.48
N LEU A 53 12.22 24.67 0.41
CA LEU A 53 12.33 23.87 -0.81
C LEU A 53 13.74 23.96 -1.41
N ARG A 54 14.30 25.18 -1.50
CA ARG A 54 15.69 25.40 -1.94
C ARG A 54 16.68 24.64 -1.07
N GLY A 55 16.56 24.77 0.26
CA GLY A 55 17.43 24.08 1.21
C GLY A 55 17.39 22.56 1.04
N VAL A 56 16.19 21.98 0.93
CA VAL A 56 16.01 20.53 0.71
C VAL A 56 16.60 20.10 -0.62
N LEU A 57 16.33 20.81 -1.71
CA LEU A 57 16.87 20.46 -3.04
C LEU A 57 18.40 20.51 -3.04
N ASN A 58 18.99 21.56 -2.47
CA ASN A 58 20.45 21.70 -2.40
C ASN A 58 21.09 20.69 -1.47
N PHE A 59 20.37 20.22 -0.44
CA PHE A 59 20.83 19.12 0.42
C PHE A 59 20.79 17.77 -0.30
N VAL A 60 19.66 17.44 -0.94
CA VAL A 60 19.45 16.14 -1.61
C VAL A 60 20.37 15.99 -2.82
N PHE A 61 20.52 17.05 -3.62
CA PHE A 61 21.34 17.03 -4.83
C PHE A 61 22.74 17.62 -4.65
N SER A 62 23.23 17.73 -3.40
CA SER A 62 24.56 18.24 -3.13
C SER A 62 25.64 17.29 -3.65
N GLU A 63 26.57 17.82 -4.45
CA GLU A 63 27.72 17.08 -4.96
C GLU A 63 28.73 16.76 -3.84
N ASN A 64 28.71 17.54 -2.75
CA ASN A 64 29.54 17.31 -1.57
C ASN A 64 29.04 16.12 -0.71
N ARG A 65 27.85 15.59 -0.99
CA ARG A 65 27.25 14.50 -0.20
C ARG A 65 27.42 13.17 -0.93
N GLN A 66 28.08 12.23 -0.25
CA GLN A 66 28.32 10.87 -0.74
C GLN A 66 27.06 9.99 -0.62
N TRP A 67 25.99 10.38 -1.31
CA TRP A 67 24.75 9.61 -1.36
C TRP A 67 24.91 8.25 -2.03
N ASP A 68 26.02 8.00 -2.73
CA ASP A 68 26.31 6.71 -3.36
C ASP A 68 26.42 5.58 -2.33
N ALA A 69 26.91 5.85 -1.12
CA ALA A 69 26.91 4.87 -0.04
C ALA A 69 25.48 4.43 0.33
N VAL A 70 24.54 5.36 0.36
CA VAL A 70 23.13 5.05 0.62
C VAL A 70 22.51 4.31 -0.56
N ARG A 71 22.78 4.73 -1.80
CA ARG A 71 22.23 4.09 -3.01
C ARG A 71 22.73 2.66 -3.19
N THR A 72 24.02 2.42 -2.96
CA THR A 72 24.64 1.08 -3.06
C THR A 72 24.16 0.14 -1.96
N ASN A 73 23.88 0.66 -0.76
CA ASN A 73 23.39 -0.12 0.37
C ASN A 73 21.87 -0.07 0.56
N LEU A 74 21.12 0.54 -0.38
CA LEU A 74 19.67 0.72 -0.24
C LEU A 74 18.95 -0.61 -0.05
N ARG A 75 19.43 -1.67 -0.72
CA ARG A 75 18.89 -3.02 -0.58
C ARG A 75 19.03 -3.51 0.86
N ALA A 76 20.21 -3.40 1.45
CA ALA A 76 20.48 -3.76 2.85
C ALA A 76 19.72 -2.88 3.84
N LEU A 77 19.52 -1.58 3.55
CA LEU A 77 18.71 -0.70 4.39
C LEU A 77 17.24 -1.16 4.43
N MET A 78 16.71 -1.63 3.30
CA MET A 78 15.31 -2.05 3.18
C MET A 78 15.06 -3.48 3.69
N THR A 79 16.01 -4.39 3.53
CA THR A 79 15.89 -5.79 3.96
C THR A 79 16.56 -6.08 5.29
N LEU A 80 17.25 -5.10 5.87
CA LEU A 80 18.01 -5.20 7.11
C LEU A 80 18.96 -6.41 7.07
N SER A 81 18.81 -7.34 8.02
CA SER A 81 19.66 -8.53 8.16
C SER A 81 19.17 -9.74 7.34
N TYR A 82 18.20 -9.57 6.44
CA TYR A 82 17.69 -10.68 5.64
C TYR A 82 18.74 -11.12 4.60
N PRO A 83 19.07 -12.42 4.51
CA PRO A 83 20.16 -12.89 3.65
C PRO A 83 19.82 -12.73 2.17
N GLU A 84 20.79 -12.27 1.37
CA GLU A 84 20.61 -12.01 -0.06
C GLU A 84 20.23 -13.27 -0.86
N SER A 85 20.79 -14.43 -0.51
CA SER A 85 20.45 -15.72 -1.11
C SER A 85 18.97 -16.09 -0.97
N GLN A 86 18.27 -15.50 0.00
CA GLN A 86 16.86 -15.76 0.27
C GLN A 86 15.93 -14.64 -0.22
N TYR A 87 16.42 -13.59 -0.89
CA TYR A 87 15.58 -12.47 -1.35
C TYR A 87 14.42 -12.89 -2.27
N ILE A 88 14.50 -14.05 -2.92
CA ILE A 88 13.37 -14.62 -3.64
C ILE A 88 12.11 -14.77 -2.77
N ARG A 89 12.26 -15.09 -1.47
CA ARG A 89 11.14 -15.22 -0.52
C ARG A 89 10.43 -13.90 -0.27
N VAL A 90 11.18 -12.80 -0.26
CA VAL A 90 10.63 -11.43 -0.16
C VAL A 90 9.80 -11.11 -1.40
N TRP A 91 10.32 -11.44 -2.59
CA TRP A 91 9.60 -11.25 -3.85
C TRP A 91 8.34 -12.12 -3.96
N VAL A 92 8.40 -13.38 -3.52
CA VAL A 92 7.23 -14.27 -3.46
C VAL A 92 6.17 -13.71 -2.51
N SER A 93 6.58 -13.22 -1.34
CA SER A 93 5.67 -12.63 -0.36
C SER A 93 5.00 -11.36 -0.91
N LEU A 94 5.79 -10.48 -1.54
CA LEU A 94 5.25 -9.30 -2.21
C LEU A 94 4.32 -9.69 -3.36
N GLY A 95 4.67 -10.70 -4.15
CA GLY A 95 3.84 -11.23 -5.23
C GLY A 95 2.49 -11.75 -4.75
N PHE A 96 2.46 -12.44 -3.61
CA PHE A 96 1.21 -12.85 -2.97
C PHE A 96 0.36 -11.64 -2.57
N VAL A 97 0.95 -10.64 -1.90
CA VAL A 97 0.25 -9.42 -1.48
C VAL A 97 -0.28 -8.64 -2.68
N VAL A 98 0.53 -8.49 -3.73
CA VAL A 98 0.15 -7.80 -4.97
C VAL A 98 -0.95 -8.56 -5.71
N GLY A 99 -0.87 -9.89 -5.79
CA GLY A 99 -1.91 -10.72 -6.38
C GLY A 99 -3.23 -10.61 -5.60
N LEU A 100 -3.16 -10.69 -4.26
CA LEU A 100 -4.32 -10.52 -3.39
C LEU A 100 -4.92 -9.11 -3.54
N ALA A 101 -4.09 -8.07 -3.61
CA ALA A 101 -4.53 -6.70 -3.90
C ALA A 101 -5.19 -6.57 -5.27
N GLY A 102 -4.67 -7.26 -6.29
CA GLY A 102 -5.27 -7.34 -7.62
C GLY A 102 -6.67 -7.93 -7.58
N VAL A 103 -6.81 -9.15 -7.04
CA VAL A 103 -8.13 -9.81 -6.88
C VAL A 103 -9.09 -8.92 -6.10
N SER A 104 -8.62 -8.36 -4.99
CA SER A 104 -9.37 -7.45 -4.13
C SER A 104 -9.91 -6.25 -4.92
N ALA A 105 -9.02 -5.51 -5.59
CA ALA A 105 -9.41 -4.36 -6.40
C ALA A 105 -10.43 -4.74 -7.49
N GLY A 106 -10.32 -5.95 -8.06
CA GLY A 106 -11.29 -6.48 -9.03
C GLY A 106 -12.65 -6.79 -8.42
N LEU A 107 -12.68 -7.40 -7.24
CA LEU A 107 -13.91 -7.76 -6.50
C LEU A 107 -14.68 -6.53 -5.99
N TRP A 108 -13.96 -5.48 -5.62
CA TRP A 108 -14.50 -4.25 -5.03
C TRP A 108 -14.50 -3.05 -5.99
N ALA A 109 -14.36 -3.27 -7.31
CA ALA A 109 -14.02 -2.26 -8.34
C ALA A 109 -14.89 -0.99 -8.46
N ASN A 110 -15.88 -0.77 -7.59
CA ASN A 110 -16.66 0.47 -7.50
C ASN A 110 -15.96 1.51 -6.60
N TRP A 111 -14.73 1.89 -6.96
CA TRP A 111 -13.93 2.87 -6.22
C TRP A 111 -14.35 4.32 -6.50
N GLY A 112 -15.42 4.50 -7.27
CA GLY A 112 -15.85 5.79 -7.79
C GLY A 112 -15.02 6.23 -9.00
N GLY A 113 -15.35 7.43 -9.48
CA GLY A 113 -14.68 8.09 -10.57
C GLY A 113 -13.83 9.27 -10.12
N VAL A 114 -12.78 9.57 -10.88
CA VAL A 114 -12.01 10.81 -10.76
C VAL A 114 -12.35 11.66 -11.98
N SER A 115 -12.80 12.89 -11.76
CA SER A 115 -13.08 13.81 -12.87
C SER A 115 -11.81 14.10 -13.67
N VAL A 116 -11.92 14.09 -15.00
CA VAL A 116 -10.78 14.39 -15.88
C VAL A 116 -10.20 15.79 -15.61
N LYS A 117 -11.05 16.74 -15.21
CA LYS A 117 -10.63 18.07 -14.75
C LYS A 117 -9.65 18.01 -13.58
N ARG A 118 -9.89 17.12 -12.61
CA ARG A 118 -9.00 16.93 -11.46
C ARG A 118 -7.66 16.34 -11.88
N VAL A 119 -7.67 15.31 -12.73
CA VAL A 119 -6.44 14.71 -13.30
C VAL A 119 -5.62 15.75 -14.07
N SER A 120 -6.27 16.55 -14.92
CA SER A 120 -5.63 17.66 -15.64
C SER A 120 -4.99 18.67 -14.68
N THR A 121 -5.72 19.05 -13.62
CA THR A 121 -5.20 19.99 -12.61
C THR A 121 -3.99 19.42 -11.87
N TRP A 122 -3.98 18.12 -11.55
CA TRP A 122 -2.83 17.46 -10.94
C TRP A 122 -1.61 17.41 -11.86
N LEU A 123 -1.80 17.09 -13.15
CA LEU A 123 -0.71 17.10 -14.12
C LEU A 123 -0.10 18.50 -14.29
N MET A 124 -0.96 19.53 -14.41
CA MET A 124 -0.51 20.91 -14.50
C MET A 124 0.19 21.36 -13.21
N GLY A 125 -0.36 21.01 -12.05
CA GLY A 125 0.23 21.31 -10.74
C GLY A 125 1.58 20.63 -10.53
N ALA A 126 1.72 19.35 -10.91
CA ALA A 126 2.97 18.62 -10.85
C ALA A 126 4.02 19.21 -11.80
N GLY A 127 3.64 19.55 -13.04
CA GLY A 127 4.51 20.23 -13.99
C GLY A 127 4.97 21.60 -13.49
N GLY A 128 4.06 22.40 -12.91
CA GLY A 128 4.37 23.69 -12.32
C GLY A 128 5.30 23.58 -11.11
N LEU A 129 5.06 22.62 -10.21
CA LEU A 129 5.92 22.36 -9.06
C LEU A 129 7.32 21.92 -9.51
N LEU A 130 7.42 21.02 -10.49
CA LEU A 130 8.70 20.61 -11.05
C LEU A 130 9.47 21.77 -11.68
N ALA A 131 8.79 22.67 -12.40
CA ALA A 131 9.40 23.87 -12.95
C ALA A 131 10.00 24.76 -11.84
N VAL A 132 9.26 24.96 -10.75
CA VAL A 132 9.76 25.69 -9.57
C VAL A 132 10.97 24.98 -8.96
N CYS A 133 10.93 23.66 -8.80
CA CYS A 133 12.07 22.90 -8.27
C CYS A 133 13.34 23.06 -9.15
N VAL A 134 13.19 23.00 -10.48
CA VAL A 134 14.31 23.17 -11.42
C VAL A 134 14.93 24.57 -11.31
N LEU A 135 14.09 25.61 -11.19
CA LEU A 135 14.52 27.00 -11.09
C LEU A 135 15.17 27.33 -9.75
N VAL A 136 14.63 26.79 -8.65
CA VAL A 136 15.04 27.14 -7.29
C VAL A 136 16.32 26.41 -6.86
N ARG A 137 16.61 25.23 -7.42
CA ARG A 137 17.86 24.48 -7.15
C ARG A 137 19.08 25.31 -7.57
N GLU A 138 20.08 25.39 -6.71
CA GLU A 138 21.34 26.08 -7.01
C GLU A 138 22.11 25.42 -8.16
N PRO A 139 22.81 26.19 -9.01
CA PRO A 139 23.74 25.65 -10.00
C PRO A 139 24.75 24.69 -9.37
N SER A 140 25.00 23.57 -10.07
CA SER A 140 25.96 22.54 -9.67
C SER A 140 27.36 23.12 -9.56
N VAL A 141 28.16 22.47 -8.71
CA VAL A 141 29.59 22.78 -8.60
C VAL A 141 30.32 22.12 -9.76
N ILE A 142 31.26 22.84 -10.38
CA ILE A 142 32.06 22.31 -11.48
C ILE A 142 33.06 21.29 -10.93
N ILE A 143 33.06 20.09 -11.52
CA ILE A 143 33.98 19.01 -11.18
C ILE A 143 35.08 18.97 -12.26
N GLY A 144 36.34 19.01 -11.84
CA GLY A 144 37.50 18.94 -12.72
C GLY A 144 37.67 17.54 -13.32
N SER A 145 38.55 17.42 -14.30
CA SER A 145 38.91 16.14 -14.94
C SER A 145 39.54 15.14 -13.96
N ASP A 146 39.99 15.60 -12.81
CA ASP A 146 40.51 14.81 -11.69
C ASP A 146 39.43 14.30 -10.72
N GLY A 147 38.15 14.58 -11.02
CA GLY A 147 37.01 14.21 -10.18
C GLY A 147 36.89 15.05 -8.90
N LYS A 148 37.69 16.12 -8.75
CA LYS A 148 37.62 17.02 -7.60
C LYS A 148 36.86 18.28 -7.94
N VAL A 149 36.30 18.89 -6.89
CA VAL A 149 35.60 20.17 -7.00
C VAL A 149 36.58 21.27 -7.39
N VAL A 150 36.29 21.96 -8.50
CA VAL A 150 37.08 23.13 -8.94
C VAL A 150 36.81 24.29 -8.00
N ARG A 151 37.89 24.89 -7.48
CA ARG A 151 37.83 26.08 -6.63
C ARG A 151 38.49 27.24 -7.35
N THR A 152 37.96 28.43 -7.13
CA THR A 152 38.56 29.68 -7.60
C THR A 152 39.90 29.92 -6.89
N VAL A 153 40.69 30.87 -7.41
CA VAL A 153 41.98 31.27 -6.81
C VAL A 153 41.81 31.76 -5.36
N GLU A 154 40.64 32.27 -5.01
CA GLU A 154 40.25 32.73 -3.66
C GLU A 154 39.74 31.60 -2.75
N GLY A 155 39.67 30.36 -3.26
CA GLY A 155 39.23 29.19 -2.51
C GLY A 155 37.70 28.98 -2.45
N SER A 156 36.91 29.82 -3.12
CA SER A 156 35.45 29.63 -3.23
C SER A 156 35.09 28.53 -4.25
N LEU A 157 33.95 27.87 -4.06
CA LEU A 157 33.48 26.80 -4.96
C LEU A 157 33.07 27.40 -6.31
N GLN A 158 33.66 26.93 -7.40
CA GLN A 158 33.25 27.36 -8.74
C GLN A 158 31.97 26.63 -9.15
N ARG A 159 30.91 27.39 -9.43
CA ARG A 159 29.61 26.86 -9.86
C ARG A 159 29.35 27.21 -11.32
N GLU A 160 28.53 26.40 -11.96
CA GLU A 160 28.03 26.70 -13.30
C GLU A 160 27.23 28.01 -13.31
N SER A 161 27.17 28.64 -14.49
CA SER A 161 26.27 29.78 -14.67
C SER A 161 24.81 29.31 -14.56
N PHE A 162 23.90 30.25 -14.25
CA PHE A 162 22.49 29.90 -14.17
C PHE A 162 21.94 29.33 -15.48
N LEU A 163 22.38 29.86 -16.63
CA LEU A 163 21.96 29.38 -17.94
C LEU A 163 22.49 27.98 -18.24
N ASP A 164 23.76 27.72 -17.95
CA ASP A 164 24.35 26.39 -18.14
C ASP A 164 23.64 25.35 -17.27
N ALA A 165 23.34 25.70 -16.02
CA ALA A 165 22.57 24.84 -15.12
C ALA A 165 21.15 24.55 -15.65
N MET A 166 20.51 25.47 -16.37
CA MET A 166 19.21 25.21 -17.01
C MET A 166 19.33 24.27 -18.20
N VAL A 167 20.43 24.37 -18.95
CA VAL A 167 20.73 23.48 -20.09
C VAL A 167 21.06 22.06 -19.60
N ASP A 168 21.87 21.92 -18.56
CA ASP A 168 22.17 20.63 -17.92
C ASP A 168 20.87 19.93 -17.43
N ARG A 169 19.92 20.72 -16.90
CA ARG A 169 18.61 20.24 -16.43
C ARG A 169 17.56 20.10 -17.54
N SER A 170 17.95 20.10 -18.82
CA SER A 170 17.03 20.02 -19.96
C SER A 170 16.07 18.83 -19.91
N SER A 171 16.51 17.67 -19.39
CA SER A 171 15.65 16.49 -19.21
C SER A 171 14.45 16.76 -18.27
N TRP A 172 14.66 17.53 -17.21
CA TRP A 172 13.59 17.96 -16.30
C TRP A 172 12.67 18.99 -16.94
N TRP A 173 13.20 19.89 -17.76
CA TRP A 173 12.38 20.82 -18.55
C TRP A 173 11.50 20.09 -19.56
N ILE A 174 11.99 19.04 -20.20
CA ILE A 174 11.19 18.17 -21.07
C ILE A 174 10.03 17.55 -20.26
N ALA A 175 10.32 17.02 -19.06
CA ALA A 175 9.27 16.45 -18.19
C ALA A 175 8.21 17.50 -17.79
N VAL A 176 8.64 18.73 -17.47
CA VAL A 176 7.73 19.87 -17.19
C VAL A 176 6.82 20.13 -18.38
N VAL A 177 7.40 20.27 -19.58
CA VAL A 177 6.63 20.54 -20.82
C VAL A 177 5.64 19.42 -21.10
N VAL A 178 6.06 18.16 -20.97
CA VAL A 178 5.18 17.00 -21.18
C VAL A 178 4.01 17.00 -20.20
N LEU A 179 4.24 17.25 -18.90
CA LEU A 179 3.18 17.28 -17.89
C LEU A 179 2.21 18.43 -18.11
N LEU A 180 2.72 19.63 -18.40
CA LEU A 180 1.90 20.80 -18.69
C LEU A 180 1.09 20.59 -19.97
N ALA A 181 1.71 20.11 -21.05
CA ALA A 181 1.05 19.84 -22.32
C ALA A 181 -0.04 18.78 -22.15
N ALA A 182 0.24 17.66 -21.48
CA ALA A 182 -0.74 16.61 -21.20
C ALA A 182 -1.92 17.16 -20.38
N GLY A 183 -1.64 17.96 -19.34
CA GLY A 183 -2.65 18.61 -18.52
C GLY A 183 -3.53 19.58 -19.31
N ILE A 184 -2.93 20.43 -20.14
CA ILE A 184 -3.63 21.40 -21.00
C ILE A 184 -4.46 20.69 -22.07
N LEU A 185 -3.91 19.67 -22.73
CA LEU A 185 -4.62 18.87 -23.73
C LEU A 185 -5.85 18.20 -23.12
N LEU A 186 -5.71 17.57 -21.94
CA LEU A 186 -6.84 17.00 -21.22
C LEU A 186 -7.87 18.08 -20.83
N ARG A 187 -7.42 19.25 -20.37
CA ARG A 187 -8.33 20.36 -20.05
C ARG A 187 -9.12 20.81 -21.25
N ASN A 188 -8.46 21.03 -22.39
CA ASN A 188 -9.06 21.53 -23.62
C ASN A 188 -9.99 20.50 -24.27
N ARG A 189 -9.64 19.22 -24.19
CA ARG A 189 -10.44 18.12 -24.76
C ARG A 189 -11.77 17.92 -24.01
N PHE A 190 -11.77 18.15 -22.70
CA PHE A 190 -12.89 17.87 -21.79
C PHE A 190 -13.54 19.14 -21.18
N SER A 191 -13.28 20.32 -21.74
CA SER A 191 -13.85 21.60 -21.26
C SER A 191 -15.29 21.87 -21.73
N GLY A 192 -15.76 21.20 -22.79
CA GLY A 192 -17.11 21.38 -23.34
C GLY A 192 -18.22 20.80 -22.46
N GLY A 193 -19.40 21.42 -22.43
CA GLY A 193 -20.51 21.15 -21.49
C GLY A 193 -20.82 19.67 -21.25
N SER A 194 -21.07 18.90 -22.32
CA SER A 194 -21.40 17.47 -22.22
C SER A 194 -20.20 16.56 -21.84
N ARG A 195 -18.96 17.01 -22.04
CA ARG A 195 -17.73 16.23 -21.74
C ARG A 195 -17.15 16.52 -20.36
N ARG A 196 -17.74 17.45 -19.62
CA ARG A 196 -17.26 17.91 -18.30
C ARG A 196 -17.52 16.88 -17.19
N ALA A 197 -18.52 16.03 -17.37
CA ALA A 197 -18.92 14.97 -16.45
C ALA A 197 -18.20 13.63 -16.71
N VAL A 198 -17.21 13.58 -17.62
CA VAL A 198 -16.45 12.34 -17.84
C VAL A 198 -15.59 12.05 -16.62
N GLU A 199 -15.89 10.93 -15.97
CA GLU A 199 -15.10 10.41 -14.87
C GLU A 199 -14.28 9.20 -15.32
N LEU A 200 -13.00 9.20 -14.96
CA LEU A 200 -12.12 8.05 -15.14
C LEU A 200 -12.26 7.14 -13.93
N PRO A 201 -12.39 5.82 -14.10
CA PRO A 201 -12.35 4.90 -12.96
C PRO A 201 -11.06 5.10 -12.16
N VAL A 202 -11.16 5.20 -10.84
CA VAL A 202 -9.98 5.33 -9.94
C VAL A 202 -8.97 4.21 -10.22
N THR A 203 -9.46 3.00 -10.50
CA THR A 203 -8.63 1.85 -10.86
C THR A 203 -7.78 2.11 -12.09
N SER A 204 -8.32 2.71 -13.14
CA SER A 204 -7.55 3.07 -14.34
C SER A 204 -6.44 4.08 -14.02
N VAL A 205 -6.74 5.11 -13.21
CA VAL A 205 -5.74 6.13 -12.82
C VAL A 205 -4.59 5.49 -12.03
N ILE A 206 -4.89 4.62 -11.06
CA ILE A 206 -3.88 3.92 -10.26
C ILE A 206 -3.04 3.00 -11.13
N PHE A 207 -3.65 2.16 -11.97
CA PHE A 207 -2.93 1.20 -12.80
C PHE A 207 -2.06 1.90 -13.85
N THR A 208 -2.53 2.98 -14.46
CA THR A 208 -1.71 3.80 -15.35
C THR A 208 -0.55 4.44 -14.59
N GLY A 209 -0.78 4.98 -13.40
CA GLY A 209 0.28 5.56 -12.56
C GLY A 209 1.36 4.54 -12.19
N LEU A 210 0.96 3.35 -11.73
CA LEU A 210 1.88 2.25 -11.43
C LEU A 210 2.61 1.76 -12.69
N GLY A 211 1.90 1.68 -13.82
CA GLY A 211 2.50 1.33 -15.11
C GLY A 211 3.58 2.31 -15.54
N LEU A 212 3.33 3.62 -15.41
CA LEU A 212 4.33 4.66 -15.69
C LEU A 212 5.51 4.59 -14.72
N ALA A 213 5.27 4.32 -13.44
CA ALA A 213 6.33 4.14 -12.45
C ALA A 213 7.24 2.94 -12.79
N VAL A 214 6.66 1.79 -13.16
CA VAL A 214 7.45 0.62 -13.59
C VAL A 214 8.18 0.88 -14.91
N LEU A 215 7.51 1.52 -15.88
CA LEU A 215 8.11 1.90 -17.15
C LEU A 215 9.32 2.83 -16.96
N SER A 216 9.26 3.74 -15.99
CA SER A 216 10.37 4.63 -15.66
C SER A 216 11.64 3.86 -15.27
N LEU A 217 11.53 2.68 -14.66
CA LEU A 217 12.70 1.86 -14.31
C LEU A 217 13.47 1.35 -15.55
N TRP A 218 12.77 1.24 -16.68
CA TRP A 218 13.34 0.76 -17.95
C TRP A 218 13.90 1.88 -18.82
N ILE A 219 13.35 3.09 -18.71
CA ILE A 219 13.70 4.22 -19.58
C ILE A 219 14.61 5.22 -18.86
N ALA A 220 14.31 5.55 -17.61
CA ALA A 220 15.02 6.60 -16.88
C ALA A 220 16.37 6.09 -16.36
N PRO A 221 17.48 6.81 -16.62
CA PRO A 221 18.82 6.42 -16.21
C PRO A 221 19.07 6.75 -14.73
N TYR A 222 18.31 6.14 -13.83
CA TYR A 222 18.45 6.33 -12.38
C TYR A 222 19.84 5.91 -11.84
N GLY A 223 20.60 5.14 -12.61
CA GLY A 223 21.90 4.58 -12.26
C GLY A 223 21.82 3.13 -11.81
N HIS A 224 22.94 2.43 -11.91
CA HIS A 224 23.12 1.09 -11.38
C HIS A 224 24.02 1.15 -10.14
N TYR A 225 23.39 0.95 -8.97
CA TYR A 225 24.07 0.94 -7.68
C TYR A 225 23.85 -0.42 -7.01
N ALA A 226 24.94 -1.13 -6.73
CA ALA A 226 24.90 -2.43 -6.08
C ALA A 226 26.18 -2.68 -5.29
N PHE A 227 26.05 -3.39 -4.18
CA PHE A 227 27.17 -4.00 -3.48
C PHE A 227 27.25 -5.48 -3.88
N ILE A 228 28.39 -5.91 -4.41
CA ILE A 228 28.61 -7.32 -4.77
C ILE A 228 29.35 -7.97 -3.61
N SER A 229 28.65 -8.86 -2.90
CA SER A 229 29.14 -9.53 -1.69
C SER A 229 30.32 -10.48 -1.96
N GLU A 230 30.35 -11.13 -3.13
CA GLU A 230 31.41 -12.06 -3.55
C GLU A 230 32.75 -11.36 -3.80
N THR A 231 32.75 -10.25 -4.55
CA THR A 231 33.95 -9.47 -4.90
C THR A 231 34.26 -8.36 -3.90
N LYS A 232 33.37 -8.13 -2.92
CA LYS A 232 33.42 -7.01 -1.97
C LYS A 232 33.61 -5.65 -2.64
N SER A 233 33.06 -5.49 -3.85
CA SER A 233 33.19 -4.27 -4.66
C SER A 233 31.87 -3.52 -4.73
N TYR A 234 31.98 -2.19 -4.79
CA TYR A 234 30.86 -1.28 -4.98
C TYR A 234 30.75 -0.95 -6.47
N VAL A 235 29.55 -1.11 -7.02
CA VAL A 235 29.22 -0.65 -8.36
C VAL A 235 28.38 0.60 -8.23
N ALA A 236 28.86 1.71 -8.79
CA ALA A 236 28.18 2.99 -8.82
C ALA A 236 28.30 3.60 -10.21
N GLU A 237 27.43 3.15 -11.12
CA GLU A 237 27.42 3.60 -12.52
C GLU A 237 26.27 4.59 -12.74
N SER A 238 26.60 5.87 -12.86
CA SER A 238 25.65 6.91 -13.28
C SER A 238 25.33 6.79 -14.77
N GLY A 239 24.09 7.10 -15.17
CA GLY A 239 23.69 7.13 -16.59
C GLY A 239 23.18 5.81 -17.17
N ARG A 240 23.21 4.71 -16.40
CA ARG A 240 22.54 3.45 -16.76
C ARG A 240 21.16 3.33 -16.12
N THR A 241 20.32 2.49 -16.67
CA THR A 241 19.02 2.16 -16.08
C THR A 241 19.19 1.14 -14.95
N VAL A 242 18.21 1.03 -14.06
CA VAL A 242 18.29 0.23 -12.81
C VAL A 242 18.69 -1.24 -13.06
N ALA A 243 19.25 -1.94 -12.08
CA ALA A 243 19.58 -3.36 -12.21
C ALA A 243 18.39 -4.21 -12.73
N PHE A 244 18.66 -5.20 -13.58
CA PHE A 244 17.63 -6.13 -14.06
C PHE A 244 16.96 -6.92 -12.91
N SER A 245 17.72 -7.24 -11.87
CA SER A 245 17.24 -7.86 -10.63
C SER A 245 16.25 -6.99 -9.84
N THR A 246 16.08 -5.72 -10.20
CA THR A 246 15.05 -4.84 -9.65
C THR A 246 13.94 -4.58 -10.67
N LYS A 247 14.29 -4.31 -11.95
CA LYS A 247 13.31 -4.04 -13.02
C LYS A 247 12.35 -5.20 -13.28
N LEU A 248 12.89 -6.42 -13.38
CA LEU A 248 12.11 -7.60 -13.73
C LEU A 248 11.07 -7.92 -12.63
N PRO A 249 11.42 -8.02 -11.34
CA PRO A 249 10.43 -8.28 -10.30
C PRO A 249 9.28 -7.28 -10.29
N TRP A 250 9.54 -5.97 -10.38
CA TRP A 250 8.48 -4.96 -10.42
C TRP A 250 7.59 -5.06 -11.67
N THR A 251 8.17 -5.44 -12.81
CA THR A 251 7.40 -5.70 -14.04
C THR A 251 6.49 -6.92 -13.89
N VAL A 252 6.99 -7.98 -13.25
CA VAL A 252 6.20 -9.16 -12.89
C VAL A 252 5.10 -8.80 -11.89
N MET A 253 5.39 -7.99 -10.86
CA MET A 253 4.38 -7.52 -9.89
C MET A 253 3.25 -6.77 -10.59
N LEU A 254 3.57 -5.87 -11.54
CA LEU A 254 2.56 -5.15 -12.31
C LEU A 254 1.71 -6.11 -13.16
N ALA A 255 2.34 -7.10 -13.81
CA ALA A 255 1.64 -8.10 -14.60
C ALA A 255 0.71 -8.96 -13.72
N LEU A 256 1.18 -9.37 -12.54
CA LEU A 256 0.38 -10.09 -11.55
C LEU A 256 -0.80 -9.25 -11.09
N LEU A 257 -0.58 -7.98 -10.72
CA LEU A 257 -1.64 -7.07 -10.30
C LEU A 257 -2.73 -6.95 -11.38
N CYS A 258 -2.34 -6.74 -12.63
CA CYS A 258 -3.24 -6.69 -13.78
C CYS A 258 -4.00 -8.00 -14.01
N GLY A 259 -3.29 -9.13 -14.01
CA GLY A 259 -3.88 -10.45 -14.20
C GLY A 259 -4.90 -10.78 -13.11
N PHE A 260 -4.50 -10.64 -11.85
CA PHE A 260 -5.38 -10.89 -10.71
C PHE A 260 -6.54 -9.90 -10.60
N PHE A 261 -6.36 -8.65 -11.01
CA PHE A 261 -7.46 -7.71 -11.15
C PHE A 261 -8.52 -8.19 -12.14
N ARG A 262 -8.11 -8.71 -13.30
CA ARG A 262 -9.04 -9.31 -14.27
C ARG A 262 -9.74 -10.54 -13.70
N VAL A 263 -9.01 -11.40 -12.99
CA VAL A 263 -9.59 -12.54 -12.27
C VAL A 263 -10.63 -12.08 -11.26
N GLY A 264 -10.31 -11.09 -10.41
CA GLY A 264 -11.25 -10.53 -9.45
C GLY A 264 -12.52 -9.98 -10.09
N ARG A 265 -12.41 -9.35 -11.28
CA ARG A 265 -13.57 -8.87 -12.05
C ARG A 265 -14.44 -10.00 -12.61
N ILE A 266 -13.84 -11.12 -13.00
CA ILE A 266 -14.57 -12.31 -13.45
C ILE A 266 -15.30 -12.93 -12.25
N LEU A 267 -14.60 -13.12 -11.13
CA LEU A 267 -15.14 -13.69 -9.90
C LEU A 267 -16.27 -12.84 -9.30
N GLN A 268 -16.20 -11.52 -9.45
CA GLN A 268 -17.26 -10.61 -9.01
C GLN A 268 -18.61 -10.87 -9.68
N ARG A 269 -18.61 -11.41 -10.90
CA ARG A 269 -19.83 -11.72 -11.69
C ARG A 269 -20.40 -13.11 -11.41
N SER A 270 -19.72 -13.92 -10.62
CA SER A 270 -20.16 -15.26 -10.25
C SER A 270 -21.20 -15.20 -9.12
N ASP A 271 -22.07 -16.21 -9.06
CA ASP A 271 -23.06 -16.38 -7.99
C ASP A 271 -22.41 -16.51 -6.60
N TYR A 272 -21.14 -16.91 -6.54
CA TYR A 272 -20.37 -17.05 -5.30
C TYR A 272 -19.64 -15.78 -4.85
N ALA A 273 -19.92 -14.61 -5.45
CA ALA A 273 -19.20 -13.37 -5.18
C ALA A 273 -19.16 -13.00 -3.68
N GLY A 274 -20.23 -13.28 -2.93
CA GLY A 274 -20.26 -13.05 -1.48
C GLY A 274 -19.25 -13.91 -0.72
N VAL A 275 -19.21 -15.21 -1.03
CA VAL A 275 -18.25 -16.17 -0.44
C VAL A 275 -16.82 -15.80 -0.84
N ILE A 276 -16.59 -15.43 -2.09
CA ILE A 276 -15.26 -15.05 -2.60
C ILE A 276 -14.75 -13.77 -1.92
N LYS A 277 -15.62 -12.77 -1.70
CA LYS A 277 -15.25 -11.57 -0.92
C LYS A 277 -14.91 -11.93 0.52
N GLY A 278 -15.70 -12.81 1.16
CA GLY A 278 -15.41 -13.33 2.49
C GLY A 278 -14.05 -14.04 2.56
N ALA A 279 -13.76 -14.92 1.60
CA ALA A 279 -12.49 -15.60 1.49
C ALA A 279 -11.32 -14.63 1.25
N SER A 280 -11.49 -13.60 0.42
CA SER A 280 -10.48 -12.57 0.18
C SER A 280 -10.14 -11.79 1.44
N ASN A 281 -11.14 -11.44 2.27
CA ASN A 281 -10.93 -10.77 3.56
C ASN A 281 -10.20 -11.68 4.55
N LEU A 282 -10.58 -12.96 4.60
CA LEU A 282 -9.93 -13.95 5.45
C LEU A 282 -8.47 -14.18 5.02
N LEU A 283 -8.19 -14.22 3.71
CA LEU A 283 -6.83 -14.26 3.19
C LEU A 283 -6.02 -13.03 3.58
N TRP A 284 -6.59 -11.82 3.52
CA TRP A 284 -5.91 -10.62 4.01
C TRP A 284 -5.56 -10.71 5.49
N LEU A 285 -6.46 -11.25 6.31
CA LEU A 285 -6.23 -11.43 7.75
C LEU A 285 -5.13 -12.45 8.05
N ILE A 286 -5.11 -13.58 7.34
CA ILE A 286 -4.17 -14.68 7.58
C ILE A 286 -2.81 -14.43 6.89
N SER A 287 -2.78 -13.68 5.79
CA SER A 287 -1.59 -13.52 4.97
C SER A 287 -0.34 -13.00 5.70
N PRO A 288 -0.39 -12.01 6.61
CA PRO A 288 0.82 -11.54 7.27
C PRO A 288 1.44 -12.63 8.15
N LEU A 289 0.60 -13.43 8.81
CA LEU A 289 1.04 -14.56 9.63
C LEU A 289 1.65 -15.65 8.77
N THR A 290 0.96 -16.08 7.71
CA THR A 290 1.46 -17.15 6.84
C THR A 290 2.72 -16.73 6.08
N LEU A 291 2.75 -15.53 5.50
CA LEU A 291 3.92 -15.05 4.78
C LEU A 291 5.14 -14.91 5.71
N PHE A 292 4.94 -14.37 6.92
CA PHE A 292 6.04 -14.27 7.87
C PHE A 292 6.52 -15.65 8.31
N TRP A 293 5.62 -16.49 8.82
CA TRP A 293 6.00 -17.75 9.46
C TRP A 293 6.37 -18.85 8.48
N VAL A 294 5.72 -18.95 7.32
CA VAL A 294 5.94 -20.05 6.36
C VAL A 294 6.95 -19.66 5.28
N VAL A 295 6.86 -18.44 4.76
CA VAL A 295 7.68 -18.03 3.61
C VAL A 295 8.97 -17.38 4.08
N LEU A 296 8.88 -16.31 4.87
CA LEU A 296 10.04 -15.49 5.22
C LEU A 296 10.93 -16.12 6.30
N ARG A 297 10.33 -16.78 7.30
CA ARG A 297 11.06 -17.33 8.45
C ARG A 297 11.69 -18.70 8.18
N ASP A 298 11.27 -19.40 7.13
CA ASP A 298 11.73 -20.76 6.80
C ASP A 298 11.70 -21.72 8.00
N PRO A 299 10.52 -22.01 8.56
CA PRO A 299 10.43 -22.82 9.75
C PRO A 299 10.88 -24.23 9.38
N ALA A 300 11.91 -24.75 10.05
CA ALA A 300 12.22 -26.16 10.05
C ALA A 300 11.07 -26.89 10.77
N LEU A 301 9.97 -27.14 10.07
CA LEU A 301 8.84 -27.88 10.61
C LEU A 301 9.30 -29.31 10.87
N ASP A 302 9.37 -29.68 12.15
CA ASP A 302 9.54 -31.08 12.54
C ASP A 302 8.22 -31.80 12.27
N TYR A 303 8.09 -32.32 11.05
CA TYR A 303 6.91 -33.08 10.64
C TYR A 303 6.67 -34.31 11.53
N GLY A 304 7.72 -34.85 12.17
CA GLY A 304 7.59 -35.92 13.15
C GLY A 304 6.83 -35.45 14.39
N HIS A 305 7.19 -34.27 14.93
CA HIS A 305 6.45 -33.66 16.03
C HIS A 305 5.02 -33.27 15.65
N VAL A 306 4.81 -32.73 14.44
CA VAL A 306 3.47 -32.36 13.97
C VAL A 306 2.55 -33.57 13.89
N ILE A 307 3.01 -34.69 13.31
CA ILE A 307 2.20 -35.90 13.15
C ILE A 307 1.97 -36.61 14.49
N SER A 308 2.97 -36.63 15.37
CA SER A 308 2.89 -37.37 16.65
C SER A 308 2.18 -36.60 17.77
N THR A 309 2.24 -35.27 17.75
CA THR A 309 1.78 -34.43 18.87
C THR A 309 0.71 -33.44 18.45
N ASP A 310 1.00 -32.58 17.45
CA ASP A 310 0.09 -31.49 17.08
C ASP A 310 -1.23 -32.01 16.48
N LEU A 311 -1.16 -32.93 15.51
CA LEU A 311 -2.34 -33.46 14.83
C LEU A 311 -3.25 -34.26 15.79
N PRO A 312 -2.75 -35.20 16.62
CA PRO A 312 -3.57 -35.87 17.61
C PRO A 312 -4.18 -34.92 18.64
N MET A 313 -3.44 -33.90 19.07
CA MET A 313 -3.94 -32.89 20.01
C MET A 313 -5.07 -32.06 19.40
N GLY A 314 -4.89 -31.57 18.16
CA GLY A 314 -5.91 -30.81 17.44
C GLY A 314 -7.18 -31.64 17.21
N LEU A 315 -7.03 -32.91 16.84
CA LEU A 315 -8.16 -33.84 16.70
C LEU A 315 -8.86 -34.09 18.04
N ALA A 316 -8.11 -34.30 19.12
CA ALA A 316 -8.67 -34.51 20.45
C ALA A 316 -9.48 -33.29 20.92
N PHE A 317 -8.94 -32.08 20.81
CA PHE A 317 -9.67 -30.86 21.14
C PHE A 317 -10.84 -30.60 20.20
N GLY A 318 -10.69 -30.89 18.90
CA GLY A 318 -11.75 -30.72 17.92
C GLY A 318 -12.95 -31.60 18.25
N ILE A 319 -12.72 -32.89 18.50
CA ILE A 319 -13.76 -33.87 18.82
C ILE A 319 -14.32 -33.62 20.23
N LEU A 320 -13.47 -33.59 21.26
CA LEU A 320 -13.93 -33.45 22.65
C LEU A 320 -14.57 -32.08 22.91
N GLY A 321 -13.96 -31.01 22.40
CA GLY A 321 -14.52 -29.67 22.48
C GLY A 321 -15.85 -29.58 21.73
N GLY A 322 -15.95 -30.19 20.55
CA GLY A 322 -17.19 -30.28 19.79
C GLY A 322 -18.31 -31.00 20.54
N LEU A 323 -17.98 -32.11 21.22
CA LEU A 323 -18.93 -32.85 22.06
C LEU A 323 -19.39 -32.03 23.27
N VAL A 324 -18.47 -31.32 23.93
CA VAL A 324 -18.79 -30.42 25.06
C VAL A 324 -19.73 -29.32 24.60
N LEU A 325 -19.41 -28.61 23.51
CA LEU A 325 -20.27 -27.55 22.96
C LEU A 325 -21.63 -28.08 22.49
N TRP A 326 -21.66 -29.27 21.89
CA TRP A 326 -22.91 -29.90 21.51
C TRP A 326 -23.79 -30.25 22.70
N SER A 327 -23.19 -30.65 23.82
CA SER A 327 -23.89 -30.91 25.08
C SER A 327 -24.43 -29.63 25.71
N LEU A 328 -23.62 -28.57 25.76
CA LEU A 328 -23.98 -27.26 26.34
C LEU A 328 -25.10 -26.54 25.58
N THR A 329 -25.31 -26.87 24.31
CA THR A 329 -26.39 -26.30 23.49
C THR A 329 -27.70 -27.08 23.55
N ARG A 330 -27.82 -28.13 24.38
CA ARG A 330 -29.07 -28.87 24.56
C ARG A 330 -30.13 -28.02 25.28
N THR A 331 -31.40 -28.20 24.90
CA THR A 331 -32.55 -27.56 25.55
C THR A 331 -32.65 -28.03 27.01
N GLY A 332 -32.66 -27.10 27.96
CA GLY A 332 -32.78 -27.39 29.40
C GLY A 332 -31.49 -27.28 30.21
N VAL A 333 -30.33 -27.02 29.59
CA VAL A 333 -29.02 -26.93 30.27
C VAL A 333 -28.62 -25.47 30.57
N GLY A 334 -29.56 -24.53 30.59
CA GLY A 334 -29.26 -23.08 30.60
C GLY A 334 -28.35 -22.63 31.76
N GLU A 335 -28.75 -22.87 33.01
CA GLU A 335 -27.96 -22.50 34.19
C GLU A 335 -26.77 -23.42 34.42
N ALA A 336 -26.99 -24.74 34.33
CA ALA A 336 -25.94 -25.74 34.47
C ALA A 336 -24.82 -25.56 33.43
N GLY A 337 -25.16 -25.17 32.21
CA GLY A 337 -24.23 -24.93 31.12
C GLY A 337 -23.40 -23.65 31.32
N ARG A 338 -24.01 -22.60 31.88
CA ARG A 338 -23.27 -21.38 32.28
C ARG A 338 -22.26 -21.71 33.38
N LEU A 339 -22.66 -22.49 34.39
CA LEU A 339 -21.76 -22.95 35.45
C LEU A 339 -20.56 -23.73 34.88
N VAL A 340 -20.82 -24.69 33.99
CA VAL A 340 -19.77 -25.48 33.32
C VAL A 340 -18.85 -24.59 32.48
N ALA A 341 -19.39 -23.61 31.75
CA ALA A 341 -18.58 -22.66 30.98
C ALA A 341 -17.69 -21.79 31.87
N THR A 342 -18.21 -21.31 33.01
CA THR A 342 -17.42 -20.55 34.00
C THR A 342 -16.33 -21.41 34.64
N MET A 343 -16.61 -22.68 34.95
CA MET A 343 -15.60 -23.62 35.45
C MET A 343 -14.51 -23.88 34.40
N LEU A 344 -14.88 -24.06 33.13
CA LEU A 344 -13.92 -24.20 32.03
C LEU A 344 -13.03 -22.96 31.87
N LEU A 345 -13.61 -21.75 32.02
CA LEU A 345 -12.83 -20.52 32.02
C LEU A 345 -11.88 -20.45 33.22
N GLY A 346 -12.35 -20.79 34.42
CA GLY A 346 -11.50 -20.86 35.62
C GLY A 346 -10.34 -21.83 35.45
N PHE A 347 -10.60 -23.00 34.88
CA PHE A 347 -9.57 -23.98 34.55
C PHE A 347 -8.58 -23.44 33.50
N ALA A 348 -9.05 -22.79 32.44
CA ALA A 348 -8.19 -22.18 31.43
C ALA A 348 -7.29 -21.08 32.03
N VAL A 349 -7.86 -20.17 32.82
CA VAL A 349 -7.12 -19.10 33.51
C VAL A 349 -6.10 -19.70 34.48
N PHE A 350 -6.46 -20.71 35.24
CA PHE A 350 -5.54 -21.42 36.13
C PHE A 350 -4.33 -21.98 35.37
N ASN A 351 -4.52 -22.61 34.20
CA ASN A 351 -3.42 -23.13 33.38
C ASN A 351 -2.47 -22.02 32.89
N TRP A 352 -2.96 -20.80 32.68
CA TRP A 352 -2.13 -19.64 32.34
C TRP A 352 -1.37 -19.09 33.55
N VAL A 353 -2.02 -19.00 34.71
CA VAL A 353 -1.36 -18.60 35.97
C VAL A 353 -0.29 -19.60 36.36
N ALA A 354 -0.58 -20.90 36.29
CA ALA A 354 0.38 -21.96 36.55
C ALA A 354 1.58 -21.91 35.59
N ALA A 355 1.36 -21.51 34.32
CA ALA A 355 2.44 -21.30 33.35
C ALA A 355 3.34 -20.12 33.73
N PHE A 356 2.73 -19.00 34.17
CA PHE A 356 3.46 -17.81 34.61
C PHE A 356 4.38 -18.12 35.80
N PHE A 357 3.90 -18.92 36.76
CA PHE A 357 4.69 -19.35 37.91
C PHE A 357 5.51 -20.62 37.68
N GLY A 358 5.46 -21.23 36.49
CA GLY A 358 6.25 -22.40 36.14
C GLY A 358 5.89 -23.68 36.91
N TRP A 359 4.66 -23.83 37.40
CA TRP A 359 4.27 -24.96 38.26
C TRP A 359 4.33 -26.32 37.56
N TYR A 360 3.99 -26.38 36.26
CA TYR A 360 4.15 -27.58 35.44
C TYR A 360 4.31 -27.25 33.95
N PRO A 361 5.04 -28.09 33.20
CA PRO A 361 5.19 -27.93 31.77
C PRO A 361 3.91 -28.33 31.04
N MET A 362 3.43 -27.44 30.16
CA MET A 362 2.31 -27.70 29.27
C MET A 362 2.51 -26.93 27.98
N LEU A 363 2.17 -27.55 26.85
CA LEU A 363 2.29 -26.93 25.52
C LEU A 363 1.40 -25.67 25.45
N GLN A 364 1.95 -24.57 24.92
CA GLN A 364 1.22 -23.31 24.78
C GLN A 364 -0.05 -23.49 23.92
N LYS A 365 0.02 -24.31 22.87
CA LYS A 365 -1.13 -24.64 22.01
C LYS A 365 -2.29 -25.23 22.83
N ALA A 366 -2.03 -26.19 23.71
CA ALA A 366 -3.05 -26.76 24.58
C ALA A 366 -3.69 -25.72 25.51
N ARG A 367 -2.90 -24.78 26.06
CA ARG A 367 -3.43 -23.69 26.91
C ARG A 367 -4.35 -22.76 26.13
N ILE A 368 -3.98 -22.45 24.89
CA ILE A 368 -4.80 -21.67 23.96
C ILE A 368 -6.09 -22.44 23.63
N SER A 369 -6.01 -23.75 23.35
CA SER A 369 -7.19 -24.58 23.06
C SER A 369 -8.20 -24.62 24.22
N PHE A 370 -7.74 -24.75 25.47
CA PHE A 370 -8.62 -24.67 26.64
C PHE A 370 -9.29 -23.29 26.80
N LEU A 371 -8.54 -22.22 26.55
CA LEU A 371 -9.08 -20.85 26.61
C LEU A 371 -10.13 -20.61 25.53
N LEU A 372 -9.85 -21.03 24.29
CA LEU A 372 -10.79 -20.92 23.19
C LEU A 372 -12.04 -21.76 23.42
N LEU A 373 -11.89 -22.98 23.97
CA LEU A 373 -13.03 -23.83 24.33
C LEU A 373 -13.89 -23.16 25.41
N ALA A 374 -13.27 -22.53 26.42
CA ALA A 374 -13.99 -21.80 27.46
C ALA A 374 -14.78 -20.61 26.88
N PHE A 375 -14.18 -19.83 25.98
CA PHE A 375 -14.90 -18.74 25.30
C PHE A 375 -16.04 -19.26 24.41
N ALA A 376 -15.83 -20.33 23.65
CA ALA A 376 -16.88 -20.96 22.86
C ALA A 376 -18.02 -21.49 23.75
N ALA A 377 -17.69 -22.06 24.92
CA ALA A 377 -18.66 -22.54 25.89
C ALA A 377 -19.48 -21.40 26.51
N LEU A 378 -18.88 -20.24 26.78
CA LEU A 378 -19.59 -19.05 27.24
C LEU A 378 -20.55 -18.47 26.19
N LEU A 379 -20.23 -18.66 24.91
CA LEU A 379 -21.11 -18.28 23.79
C LEU A 379 -22.20 -19.31 23.51
N ALA A 380 -22.06 -20.56 23.98
CA ALA A 380 -22.99 -21.64 23.72
C ALA A 380 -24.46 -21.35 24.04
N PRO A 381 -24.82 -20.60 25.11
CA PRO A 381 -26.22 -20.25 25.39
C PRO A 381 -26.92 -19.48 24.26
N ASN A 382 -26.17 -18.71 23.47
CA ASN A 382 -26.73 -17.94 22.33
C ASN A 382 -27.12 -18.84 21.15
N PHE A 383 -26.70 -20.10 21.15
CA PHE A 383 -26.95 -21.08 20.10
C PHE A 383 -27.89 -22.21 20.54
N ILE A 384 -28.59 -22.06 21.68
CA ILE A 384 -29.60 -23.02 22.14
C ILE A 384 -30.83 -22.98 21.21
N GLY A 385 -31.40 -24.15 20.92
CA GLY A 385 -32.62 -24.30 20.13
C GLY A 385 -32.38 -25.02 18.80
N GLU A 386 -32.48 -24.29 17.70
CA GLU A 386 -32.50 -24.83 16.33
C GLU A 386 -31.22 -25.61 15.95
N LEU A 387 -31.38 -26.79 15.35
CA LEU A 387 -30.28 -27.68 14.97
C LEU A 387 -29.24 -27.00 14.05
N ALA A 388 -29.68 -26.09 13.19
CA ALA A 388 -28.79 -25.34 12.29
C ALA A 388 -27.81 -24.44 13.07
N LYS A 389 -28.30 -23.71 14.08
CA LYS A 389 -27.48 -22.83 14.92
C LYS A 389 -26.48 -23.61 15.78
N ARG A 390 -26.90 -24.77 16.28
CA ARG A 390 -26.01 -25.67 17.05
C ARG A 390 -24.89 -26.23 16.17
N ARG A 391 -25.21 -26.65 14.95
CA ARG A 391 -24.22 -27.10 13.97
C ARG A 391 -23.25 -25.97 13.60
N GLN A 392 -23.75 -24.75 13.45
CA GLN A 392 -22.91 -23.58 13.14
C GLN A 392 -21.84 -23.33 14.22
N LEU A 393 -22.20 -23.45 15.51
CA LEU A 393 -21.22 -23.31 16.60
C LEU A 393 -20.15 -24.40 16.56
N VAL A 394 -20.54 -25.67 16.35
CA VAL A 394 -19.60 -26.80 16.27
C VAL A 394 -18.70 -26.69 15.04
N LEU A 395 -19.25 -26.30 13.88
CA LEU A 395 -18.45 -26.06 12.68
C LEU A 395 -17.49 -24.89 12.87
N GLY A 396 -17.93 -23.81 13.54
CA GLY A 396 -17.07 -22.70 13.94
C GLY A 396 -15.93 -23.15 14.86
N TRP A 397 -16.23 -23.99 15.86
CA TRP A 397 -15.23 -24.58 16.75
C TRP A 397 -14.21 -25.43 15.99
N LEU A 398 -14.65 -26.33 15.11
CA LEU A 398 -13.74 -27.15 14.30
C LEU A 398 -12.84 -26.28 13.41
N GLY A 399 -13.38 -25.20 12.84
CA GLY A 399 -12.60 -24.23 12.07
C GLY A 399 -11.55 -23.50 12.92
N VAL A 400 -11.90 -23.06 14.13
CA VAL A 400 -10.95 -22.41 15.05
C VAL A 400 -9.89 -23.39 15.53
N THR A 401 -10.27 -24.64 15.84
CA THR A 401 -9.33 -25.66 16.34
C THR A 401 -8.34 -26.10 15.26
N ALA A 402 -8.74 -26.08 13.98
CA ALA A 402 -7.84 -26.36 12.87
C ALA A 402 -6.76 -25.28 12.64
N LEU A 403 -6.92 -24.09 13.23
CA LEU A 403 -5.96 -22.97 13.14
C LEU A 403 -4.95 -22.94 14.30
N VAL A 404 -5.17 -23.72 15.36
CA VAL A 404 -4.33 -23.80 16.57
C VAL A 404 -3.43 -25.03 16.48
#